data_AF-A0AA39QH26-F1
#
_entry.id   AF-A0AA39QH26-F1
#
_cell.length_a   1.000
_cell.length_b   1.000
_cell.length_c   1.000
_cell.angle_alpha   90.00
_cell.angle_beta   90.00
_cell.angle_gamma   90.00
#
_symmetry.space_group_name_H-M   'P 1'
#
loop_
_entity.id
_entity.type
_entity.pdbx_description
1 polymer ?
#
loop_
_entity_poly.entity_id
_entity_poly.type
_entity_poly.pdbx_seq_one_letter_code
_entity_poly.pdbx_strand_id
1 'polypeptide(L)' 'MSVLGRTFLLVATIAIFHAAFSTYEHLSHLKALERPEGQLPQDIVIEAFVALALGILGASLNAPPLKEITWASEMDKR' A
#
# COMPACT_ATOMS: atom_id res chain seq x y z
N MET A 1 5.35 -16.69 5.02
CA MET A 1 5.26 -15.32 4.51
C MET A 1 6.45 -15.07 3.59
N SER A 2 6.22 -14.61 2.37
CA SER A 2 7.27 -14.39 1.38
C SER A 2 8.16 -13.21 1.79
N VAL A 3 9.49 -13.37 1.72
CA VAL A 3 10.44 -12.26 1.99
C VAL A 3 10.14 -11.09 1.06
N LEU A 4 9.90 -11.37 -0.22
CA LEU A 4 9.55 -10.37 -1.23
C LEU A 4 8.25 -9.63 -0.87
N GLY A 5 7.21 -10.37 -0.45
CA GLY A 5 5.94 -9.78 -0.03
C GLY A 5 6.11 -8.86 1.18
N ARG A 6 6.93 -9.24 2.17
CA ARG A 6 7.24 -8.39 3.33
C ARG A 6 8.01 -7.13 2.93
N THR A 7 8.97 -7.24 2.02
CA THR A 7 9.70 -6.08 1.49
C THR A 7 8.75 -5.12 0.78
N PHE A 8 7.83 -5.62 -0.05
CA PHE A 8 6.85 -4.79 -0.75
C PHE A 8 5.92 -4.07 0.23
N LEU A 9 5.41 -4.78 1.25
CA LEU A 9 4.61 -4.16 2.30
C LEU A 9 5.38 -3.08 3.06
N LEU A 10 6.62 -3.34 3.46
CA LEU A 10 7.43 -2.37 4.18
C LEU A 10 7.66 -1.10 3.35
N VAL A 11 8.04 -1.27 2.08
CA VAL A 11 8.25 -0.13 1.16
C VAL A 11 6.94 0.62 0.93
N ALA A 12 5.83 -0.09 0.71
CA ALA A 12 4.52 0.53 0.54
C ALA A 12 4.09 1.33 1.79
N THR A 13 4.33 0.79 2.99
CA THR A 13 4.05 1.48 4.25
C THR A 13 4.88 2.76 4.37
N ILE A 14 6.18 2.70 4.12
CA ILE A 14 7.03 3.90 4.19
C ILE A 14 6.59 4.93 3.16
N ALA A 15 6.35 4.51 1.91
CA ALA A 15 5.96 5.39 0.81
C ALA A 15 4.59 6.06 1.05
N ILE A 16 3.60 5.34 1.60
CA ILE A 16 2.30 5.96 1.89
C ILE A 16 2.39 6.97 3.03
N PHE A 17 3.21 6.72 4.05
CA PHE A 17 3.47 7.72 5.11
C PHE A 17 4.21 8.93 4.56
N HIS A 18 5.16 8.74 3.64
CA HIS A 18 5.85 9.84 2.96
C HIS A 18 4.89 10.69 2.12
N ALA A 19 4.03 10.08 1.31
CA ALA A 19 3.03 10.79 0.53
C ALA A 19 1.99 11.51 1.41
N ALA A 20 1.59 10.89 2.53
CA ALA A 20 0.69 11.50 3.50
C ALA A 20 1.31 12.73 4.18
N PHE A 21 2.59 12.64 4.58
CA PHE A 21 3.33 13.78 5.12
C PHE A 21 3.49 14.90 4.09
N SER A 22 3.84 14.57 2.85
CA SER A 22 3.96 15.54 1.75
C SER A 22 2.64 16.26 1.47
N THR A 23 1.52 15.53 1.52
CA THR A 23 0.17 16.11 1.43
C THR A 23 -0.10 17.09 2.58
N TYR A 24 0.20 16.66 3.80
CA TYR A 24 0.04 17.50 4.99
C TYR A 24 0.88 18.78 4.91
N GLU A 25 2.15 18.68 4.55
CA GLU A 25 3.05 19.82 4.40
C GLU A 25 2.53 20.78 3.33
N HIS A 26 2.17 20.28 2.15
CA HIS A 26 1.65 21.09 1.05
C HIS A 26 0.42 21.90 1.46
N LEU A 27 -0.59 21.24 2.05
CA LEU A 27 -1.82 21.90 2.48
C LEU A 27 -1.59 22.85 3.67
N SER A 28 -0.73 22.47 4.61
CA SER A 28 -0.37 23.32 5.75
C SER A 28 0.33 24.60 5.29
N HIS A 29 1.20 24.49 4.28
CA HIS A 29 1.88 25.63 3.69
C HIS A 29 0.90 26.56 2.94
N LEU A 30 -0.03 26.02 2.15
CA LEU A 30 -1.07 26.85 1.49
C LEU A 30 -1.92 27.58 2.53
N LYS A 31 -2.34 26.88 3.59
CA LYS A 31 -3.12 27.46 4.68
C LYS A 31 -2.37 28.59 5.40
N ALA A 32 -1.08 28.41 5.67
CA ALA A 32 -0.25 29.43 6.32
C ALA A 32 -0.08 30.70 5.46
N LEU A 33 -0.17 30.57 4.13
CA LEU A 33 -0.08 31.68 3.18
C LEU A 33 -1.44 32.24 2.76
N GLU A 34 -2.54 31.79 3.39
CA GLU A 34 -3.92 32.16 3.01
C GLU A 34 -4.22 31.90 1.52
N ARG A 35 -3.56 30.89 0.93
CA ARG A 35 -3.80 30.47 -0.45
C ARG A 35 -4.93 29.44 -0.50
N PRO A 36 -5.77 29.47 -1.54
CA PRO A 36 -6.82 28.48 -1.69
C PRO A 36 -6.24 27.07 -1.84
N GLU A 37 -6.90 26.10 -1.22
CA GLU A 37 -6.59 24.68 -1.44
C GLU A 37 -6.96 24.33 -2.89
N GLY A 38 -5.96 23.94 -3.67
CA GLY A 38 -6.10 23.53 -5.06
C GLY A 38 -5.99 22.02 -5.25
N GLN A 39 -5.77 21.60 -6.49
CA GLN A 39 -5.38 20.22 -6.74
C GLN A 39 -4.01 19.93 -6.13
N LEU A 40 -3.84 18.72 -5.61
CA LEU A 40 -2.54 18.27 -5.13
C LEU A 40 -1.55 18.17 -6.29
N PRO A 41 -0.25 18.44 -6.03
CA PRO A 41 0.83 18.13 -6.94
C PRO A 41 0.74 16.68 -7.45
N GLN A 42 0.93 16.48 -8.75
CA GLN A 42 0.75 15.18 -9.41
C GLN A 42 1.75 14.12 -8.94
N ASP A 43 2.94 14.55 -8.51
CA ASP A 43 3.96 13.69 -7.91
C ASP A 43 3.46 13.05 -6.61
N ILE A 44 2.83 13.81 -5.71
CA ILE A 44 2.24 13.27 -4.46
C ILE A 44 1.14 12.25 -4.78
N VAL A 45 0.30 12.57 -5.78
CA VAL A 45 -0.79 11.67 -6.21
C VAL A 45 -0.21 10.36 -6.76
N ILE A 46 0.76 10.44 -7.67
CA ILE A 46 1.41 9.27 -8.26
C ILE A 46 2.14 8.45 -7.19
N GLU A 47 2.86 9.08 -6.26
CA GLU A 47 3.53 8.39 -5.15
C GLU A 47 2.53 7.59 -4.29
N ALA A 48 1.39 8.18 -3.95
CA ALA A 48 0.34 7.50 -3.20
C ALA A 48 -0.24 6.29 -3.97
N PHE A 49 -0.49 6.42 -5.27
CA PHE A 49 -0.97 5.30 -6.09
C PHE A 49 0.06 4.20 -6.28
N VAL A 50 1.35 4.55 -6.41
CA VAL A 50 2.45 3.57 -6.46
C VAL A 50 2.56 2.84 -5.12
N ALA A 51 2.49 3.56 -3.99
CA ALA A 51 2.49 2.96 -2.66
C ALA A 51 1.30 2.00 -2.47
N LEU A 52 0.10 2.38 -2.93
CA LEU A 52 -1.08 1.53 -2.92
C LEU A 52 -0.87 0.25 -3.73
N ALA A 53 -0.37 0.37 -4.96
CA ALA A 53 -0.12 -0.78 -5.83
C ALA A 53 0.89 -1.75 -5.19
N LEU A 54 1.99 -1.23 -4.63
CA LEU A 54 2.97 -2.03 -3.90
C LEU A 54 2.36 -2.71 -2.67
N GLY A 55 1.46 -2.01 -1.96
CA GLY A 55 0.74 -2.57 -0.81
C GLY A 55 -0.15 -3.74 -1.19
N ILE A 56 -0.92 -3.60 -2.28
CA ILE A 56 -1.77 -4.68 -2.82
C ILE A 56 -0.92 -5.89 -3.23
N LEU A 57 0.19 -5.67 -3.95
CA LEU A 57 1.10 -6.74 -4.36
C LEU A 57 1.75 -7.41 -3.15
N GLY A 58 2.27 -6.63 -2.20
CA GLY A 58 2.89 -7.15 -0.98
C GLY A 58 1.93 -7.95 -0.10
N ALA A 59 0.68 -7.50 0.02
CA ALA A 59 -0.38 -8.22 0.74
C ALA A 59 -0.73 -9.53 0.03
N SER A 60 -0.93 -9.49 -1.29
CA SER A 60 -1.26 -10.66 -2.10
C SER A 60 -0.17 -11.74 -2.05
N LEU A 61 1.11 -11.34 -2.12
CA LEU A 61 2.26 -12.25 -2.00
C LEU A 61 2.45 -12.86 -0.61
N ASN A 62 1.84 -12.26 0.42
CA ASN A 62 1.87 -12.78 1.78
C ASN A 62 0.64 -13.60 2.15
N ALA A 63 -0.38 -13.63 1.29
CA ALA A 63 -1.56 -14.47 1.51
C ALA A 63 -1.17 -15.95 1.53
N PRO A 64 -1.74 -16.75 2.46
CA PRO A 64 -1.56 -18.19 2.42
C PRO A 64 -2.17 -18.78 1.13
N PRO A 65 -1.64 -19.91 0.65
CA PRO A 65 -2.24 -20.60 -0.48
C PRO A 65 -3.69 -21.00 -0.17
N LEU A 66 -4.50 -21.04 -1.21
CA LEU A 66 -5.87 -21.55 -1.11
C LEU A 66 -5.82 -23.03 -0.68
N LYS A 67 -6.74 -23.42 0.20
CA LYS A 67 -6.90 -24.81 0.61
C LYS A 67 -7.70 -25.55 -0.47
N GLU A 68 -7.22 -26.72 -0.87
CA GLU A 68 -7.97 -27.65 -1.70
C GLU A 68 -9.28 -28.09 -1.01
N ILE A 69 -10.38 -28.12 -1.77
CA ILE A 69 -11.73 -28.41 -1.23
C ILE A 69 -12.21 -29.83 -1.57
N THR A 70 -11.37 -30.65 -2.19
CA THR A 70 -11.77 -31.99 -2.63
C THR A 70 -11.80 -32.99 -1.47
N TRP A 71 -12.79 -33.90 -1.50
CA TRP A 71 -12.91 -34.99 -0.52
C TRP A 71 -11.67 -35.87 -0.44
N ALA A 72 -11.05 -36.19 -1.58
CA ALA A 72 -9.81 -36.95 -1.63
C ALA A 72 -8.69 -36.27 -0.81
N SER A 73 -8.50 -34.95 -0.96
CA SER A 73 -7.47 -34.21 -0.22
C SER A 73 -7.74 -34.13 1.30
N GLU A 74 -9.00 -34.24 1.73
CA GLU A 74 -9.35 -34.27 3.15
C GLU A 74 -9.20 -35.67 3.75
N MET A 75 -9.44 -36.73 2.97
CA MET A 75 -9.25 -38.11 3.41
C MET A 75 -7.76 -38.48 3.57
N ASP A 76 -6.87 -37.89 2.78
CA ASP A 76 -5.40 -38.09 2.87
C ASP A 76 -4.77 -37.55 4.16
N LYS A 77 -5.50 -36.74 4.94
CA LYS A 77 -5.01 -36.14 6.20
C LYS A 77 -5.33 -37.01 7.43
N ARG A 78 -5.91 -38.19 7.26
CA ARG A 78 -6.28 -39.15 8.33
C ARG A 78 -5.38 -40.38 8.29
#